data_AF-A0A9D5NHN0-F1
#
_entry.id   AF-A0A9D5NHN0-F1
#
_cell.length_a   1.000
_cell.length_b   1.000
_cell.length_c   1.000
_cell.angle_alpha   90.00
_cell.angle_beta   90.00
_cell.angle_gamma   90.00
#
_symmetry.space_group_name_H-M   'P 1'
#
loop_
_entity.id
_entity.type
_entity.pdbx_description
1 polymer ?
#
loop_
_entity_poly.entity_id
_entity_poly.type
_entity_poly.pdbx_seq_one_letter_code
_entity_poly.pdbx_strand_id
1 'polypeptide(L)'
;MNNGGWGLRVMIALCAVLVGALLIVVILISTGFFGLVKTNNKGGSQIDESRTYNSMELQMINASKKYIKKFYNNELEENDPLYIRVSSLQNEKLMDTLYDVKDSSIECSGYVKVIKINKETKYESYMKCGSNYTSEGYTARFDG
;
A
#
# COMPACT_ATOMS: atom_id res chain seq x y z
N MET A 1 -43.20 -11.17 55.56
CA MET A 1 -42.15 -11.17 54.52
C MET A 1 -42.57 -12.13 53.43
N ASN A 2 -43.11 -11.60 52.33
CA ASN A 2 -43.56 -12.39 51.17
C ASN A 2 -42.43 -12.39 50.14
N ASN A 3 -41.51 -13.35 50.23
CA ASN A 3 -40.45 -13.53 49.24
C ASN A 3 -41.00 -14.40 48.11
N GLY A 4 -41.71 -13.77 47.18
CA GLY A 4 -42.24 -14.41 45.97
C GLY A 4 -41.10 -14.92 45.08
N GLY A 5 -40.71 -16.18 45.27
CA GLY A 5 -39.72 -16.86 44.45
C GLY A 5 -40.19 -16.96 43.00
N TRP A 6 -39.39 -16.45 42.08
CA TRP A 6 -39.68 -16.56 40.65
C TRP A 6 -39.50 -18.03 40.24
N GLY A 7 -40.61 -18.69 39.89
CA GLY A 7 -40.65 -20.13 39.65
C GLY A 7 -39.61 -20.61 38.64
N LEU A 8 -39.22 -21.89 38.73
CA LEU A 8 -38.16 -22.54 37.95
C LEU A 8 -38.15 -22.21 36.44
N ARG A 9 -39.34 -22.03 35.84
CA ARG A 9 -39.50 -21.65 34.43
C ARG A 9 -38.95 -20.25 34.13
N VAL A 10 -39.10 -19.31 35.05
CA VAL A 10 -38.57 -17.94 34.95
C VAL A 10 -37.05 -17.96 35.06
N MET A 11 -36.50 -18.78 35.94
CA MET A 11 -35.05 -18.96 36.06
C MET A 11 -34.43 -19.51 34.76
N ILE A 12 -35.05 -20.54 34.16
CA ILE A 12 -34.60 -21.10 32.88
C ILE A 12 -34.73 -20.08 31.74
N ALA A 13 -35.81 -19.29 31.71
CA ALA A 13 -35.98 -18.25 30.70
C ALA A 13 -34.89 -17.17 30.80
N LEU A 14 -34.53 -16.73 32.00
CA LEU A 14 -33.44 -15.77 32.22
C LEU A 14 -32.08 -16.35 31.79
N CYS A 15 -31.81 -17.62 32.10
CA CYS A 15 -30.60 -18.30 31.64
C CYS A 15 -30.53 -18.36 30.09
N ALA A 16 -31.64 -18.68 29.42
CA ALA A 16 -31.67 -18.73 27.95
C ALA A 16 -31.43 -17.35 27.32
N VAL A 17 -31.99 -16.28 27.91
CA VAL A 17 -31.76 -14.90 27.45
C VAL A 17 -30.29 -14.50 27.60
N LEU A 18 -29.65 -14.84 28.72
CA LEU A 18 -28.23 -14.56 28.94
C LEU A 18 -27.33 -15.28 27.92
N VAL A 19 -27.60 -16.56 27.64
CA VAL A 19 -26.85 -17.32 26.64
C VAL A 19 -27.06 -16.73 25.24
N GLY A 20 -28.28 -16.34 24.90
CA GLY A 20 -28.59 -15.67 23.63
C GLY A 20 -27.83 -14.34 23.47
N ALA A 21 -27.77 -13.52 24.52
CA ALA A 21 -27.01 -12.27 24.51
C ALA A 21 -25.51 -12.50 24.29
N LEU A 22 -24.92 -13.54 24.90
CA LEU A 22 -23.52 -13.90 24.69
C LEU A 22 -23.24 -14.34 23.25
N LEU A 23 -24.15 -15.12 22.63
CA LEU A 23 -24.00 -15.52 21.23
C LEU A 23 -24.06 -14.32 20.27
N ILE A 24 -24.94 -13.35 20.54
CA ILE A 24 -25.03 -12.12 19.74
C ILE A 24 -23.72 -11.32 19.81
N VAL A 25 -23.11 -11.20 21.00
CA VAL A 25 -21.80 -10.53 21.17
C VAL A 25 -20.72 -11.24 20.36
N VAL A 26 -20.66 -12.58 20.38
CA VAL A 26 -19.68 -13.35 19.58
C VAL A 26 -19.86 -13.10 18.08
N ILE A 27 -21.11 -13.03 17.59
CA ILE A 27 -21.40 -12.75 16.18
C ILE A 27 -21.00 -11.31 15.82
N LEU A 28 -21.26 -10.33 16.69
CA LEU A 28 -20.84 -8.94 16.48
C LEU A 28 -19.33 -8.78 16.50
N ILE A 29 -18.61 -9.53 17.34
CA ILE A 29 -17.14 -9.56 17.33
C ILE A 29 -16.64 -10.21 16.04
N SER A 30 -17.21 -11.35 15.62
CA SER A 30 -16.74 -12.05 14.40
C SER A 30 -17.02 -11.27 13.12
N THR A 31 -18.13 -10.53 13.06
CA THR A 31 -18.46 -9.67 11.90
C THR A 31 -17.82 -8.28 11.98
N GLY A 32 -17.78 -7.66 13.16
CA GLY A 32 -17.25 -6.31 13.39
C GLY A 32 -15.72 -6.23 13.39
N PHE A 33 -15.02 -7.29 13.81
CA PHE A 33 -13.56 -7.30 13.79
C PHE A 33 -12.98 -7.60 12.40
N PHE A 34 -13.73 -8.28 11.52
CA PHE A 34 -13.31 -8.55 10.14
C PHE A 34 -13.35 -7.30 9.24
N GLY A 35 -14.10 -6.26 9.64
CA GLY A 35 -14.12 -4.95 8.96
C GLY A 35 -12.92 -4.05 9.26
N LEU A 36 -12.18 -4.29 10.34
CA LEU A 36 -11.01 -3.50 10.75
C LEU A 36 -9.71 -4.29 10.89
N VAL A 37 -9.75 -5.63 10.79
CA VAL A 37 -8.56 -6.48 10.70
C VAL A 37 -8.56 -7.21 9.36
N LYS A 38 -8.35 -6.43 8.30
CA LYS A 38 -7.77 -6.91 7.05
C LYS A 38 -6.27 -6.66 7.07
N THR A 39 -5.57 -7.29 8.02
CA THR A 39 -4.11 -7.47 7.95
C THR A 39 -3.83 -8.50 6.86
N ASN A 40 -3.92 -8.04 5.61
CA ASN A 40 -3.10 -8.57 4.55
C ASN A 40 -1.85 -7.72 4.52
N ASN A 41 -0.68 -8.36 4.46
CA ASN A 41 0.61 -7.75 4.20
C ASN A 41 0.61 -6.93 2.90
N LYS A 42 0.08 -5.71 2.99
CA LYS A 42 0.22 -4.58 2.08
C LYS A 42 0.12 -3.37 3.00
N GLY A 43 1.24 -2.65 3.17
CA GLY A 43 1.25 -1.35 3.82
C GLY A 43 0.29 -0.41 3.11
N GLY A 44 -0.96 -0.41 3.55
CA GLY A 44 -1.97 0.60 3.25
C GLY A 44 -2.04 1.47 4.48
N SER A 45 -1.01 2.29 4.67
CA SER A 45 -1.18 3.49 5.45
C SER A 45 -2.27 4.29 4.73
N GLN A 46 -3.41 4.53 5.38
CA GLN A 46 -4.27 5.64 4.97
C GLN A 46 -3.48 6.89 5.28
N ILE A 47 -2.57 7.21 4.37
CA ILE A 47 -1.93 8.49 4.35
C ILE A 47 -2.98 9.37 3.69
N ASP A 48 -3.56 10.25 4.49
CA ASP A 48 -3.91 11.56 3.97
C ASP A 48 -2.59 12.21 3.53
N GLU A 49 -2.05 11.72 2.41
CA GLU A 49 -0.70 12.02 1.95
C GLU A 49 -0.79 13.39 1.33
N SER A 50 -0.43 14.39 2.12
CA SER A 50 0.13 15.62 1.57
C SER A 50 1.03 15.20 0.41
N ARG A 51 0.64 15.55 -0.82
CA ARG A 51 1.32 15.16 -2.06
C ARG A 51 2.77 15.61 -1.93
N THR A 52 3.69 14.69 -1.67
CA THR A 52 5.13 14.99 -1.49
C THR A 52 5.95 14.29 -2.55
N TYR A 53 7.14 14.82 -2.87
CA TYR A 53 8.06 14.15 -3.80
C TYR A 53 8.40 12.73 -3.34
N ASN A 54 8.55 12.50 -2.03
CA ASN A 54 8.78 11.16 -1.48
C ASN A 54 7.63 10.18 -1.80
N SER A 55 6.37 10.63 -1.69
CA SER A 55 5.22 9.79 -2.08
C SER A 55 5.22 9.44 -3.57
N MET A 56 5.66 10.36 -4.43
CA MET A 56 5.78 10.13 -5.88
C MET A 56 6.93 9.17 -6.22
N GLU A 57 8.07 9.31 -5.56
CA GLU A 57 9.20 8.38 -5.66
C GLU A 57 8.80 6.95 -5.24
N LEU A 58 8.02 6.81 -4.16
CA LEU A 58 7.44 5.53 -3.75
C LEU A 58 6.47 4.95 -4.79
N GLN A 59 5.68 5.79 -5.46
CA GLN A 59 4.82 5.36 -6.57
C GLN A 59 5.65 4.81 -7.74
N MET A 60 6.75 5.47 -8.09
CA MET A 60 7.69 4.99 -9.11
C MET A 60 8.25 3.61 -8.75
N ILE A 61 8.74 3.43 -7.51
CA ILE A 61 9.26 2.14 -7.03
C ILE A 61 8.20 1.05 -7.12
N ASN A 62 6.97 1.34 -6.69
CA ASN A 62 5.88 0.37 -6.72
C ASN A 62 5.49 -0.02 -8.16
N ALA A 63 5.49 0.93 -9.08
CA ALA A 63 5.26 0.66 -10.50
C ALA A 63 6.40 -0.16 -11.12
N SER A 64 7.66 0.14 -10.80
CA SER A 64 8.82 -0.66 -11.23
C SER A 64 8.78 -2.09 -10.71
N LYS A 65 8.35 -2.33 -9.47
CA LYS A 65 8.13 -3.69 -8.95
C LYS A 65 7.11 -4.46 -9.80
N LYS A 66 6.03 -3.81 -10.23
CA LYS A 66 5.04 -4.42 -11.14
C LYS A 66 5.66 -4.69 -12.52
N TYR A 67 6.46 -3.77 -13.05
CA TYR A 67 7.13 -3.91 -14.34
C TYR A 67 8.08 -5.10 -14.36
N ILE A 68 8.96 -5.21 -13.36
CA ILE A 68 9.88 -6.35 -13.19
C ILE A 68 9.11 -7.67 -13.09
N LYS A 69 8.03 -7.71 -12.30
CA LYS A 69 7.20 -8.90 -12.19
C LYS A 69 6.56 -9.29 -13.53
N LYS A 70 6.10 -8.30 -14.31
CA LYS A 70 5.40 -8.51 -15.60
C LYS A 70 6.35 -8.98 -16.70
N PHE A 71 7.53 -8.37 -16.83
CA PHE A 71 8.42 -8.57 -17.98
C PHE A 71 9.62 -9.46 -17.70
N TYR A 72 10.06 -9.53 -16.45
CA TYR A 72 11.26 -10.28 -16.04
C TYR A 72 10.92 -11.43 -15.10
N ASN A 73 9.67 -11.60 -14.67
CA ASN A 73 9.27 -12.61 -13.68
C ASN A 73 10.11 -12.57 -12.38
N ASN A 74 10.65 -11.40 -12.02
CA ASN A 74 11.63 -11.19 -10.94
C ASN A 74 12.99 -11.88 -11.12
N GLU A 75 13.29 -12.34 -12.34
CA GLU A 75 14.58 -12.86 -12.75
C GLU A 75 15.42 -11.72 -13.32
N LEU A 76 16.24 -11.13 -12.46
CA LEU A 76 17.23 -10.12 -12.83
C LEU A 76 18.63 -10.71 -12.75
N GLU A 77 19.51 -10.21 -13.63
CA GLU A 77 20.94 -10.50 -13.60
C GLU A 77 21.59 -9.89 -12.34
N GLU A 78 22.55 -10.62 -11.78
CA GLU A 78 23.22 -10.23 -10.54
C GLU A 78 24.25 -9.13 -10.82
N ASN A 79 24.25 -8.07 -10.02
CA ASN A 79 25.13 -6.90 -10.18
C ASN A 79 24.99 -6.12 -11.50
N ASP A 80 23.95 -6.36 -12.29
CA ASP A 80 23.64 -5.56 -13.49
C ASP A 80 22.46 -4.60 -13.22
N PRO A 81 22.69 -3.27 -13.17
CA PRO A 81 21.64 -2.31 -12.89
C PRO A 81 20.75 -2.07 -14.12
N LEU A 82 19.46 -2.37 -13.98
CA LEU A 82 18.42 -2.00 -14.93
C LEU A 82 17.84 -0.63 -14.59
N TYR A 83 17.72 0.25 -15.57
CA TYR A 83 17.11 1.57 -15.42
C TYR A 83 15.76 1.59 -16.13
N ILE A 84 14.67 1.73 -15.37
CA ILE A 84 13.30 1.74 -15.88
C ILE A 84 12.78 3.17 -15.86
N ARG A 85 12.48 3.73 -17.04
CA ARG A 85 11.97 5.10 -17.17
C ARG A 85 10.52 5.20 -16.71
N VAL A 86 10.17 6.34 -16.11
CA VAL A 86 8.78 6.67 -15.73
C VAL A 86 7.86 6.63 -16.94
N SER A 87 8.30 7.13 -18.09
CA SER A 87 7.57 7.06 -19.36
C SER A 87 7.24 5.62 -19.77
N SER A 88 8.15 4.66 -19.55
CA SER A 88 7.88 3.25 -19.81
C SER A 88 6.82 2.68 -18.88
N LEU A 89 6.85 3.06 -17.60
CA LEU A 89 5.85 2.64 -16.61
C LEU A 89 4.45 3.20 -16.93
N GLN A 90 4.38 4.44 -17.40
CA GLN A 90 3.15 5.11 -17.82
C GLN A 90 2.58 4.50 -19.10
N ASN A 91 3.43 4.23 -20.10
CA ASN A 91 3.04 3.55 -21.34
C ASN A 91 2.45 2.17 -21.06
N GLU A 92 3.00 1.47 -20.06
CA GLU A 92 2.51 0.17 -19.59
C GLU A 92 1.31 0.27 -18.63
N LYS A 93 0.79 1.48 -18.38
CA LYS A 93 -0.33 1.76 -17.47
C LYS A 93 -0.11 1.20 -16.06
N LEU A 94 1.14 1.19 -15.61
CA LEU A 94 1.51 0.73 -14.26
C LEU A 94 1.46 1.84 -13.21
N MET A 95 1.47 3.09 -13.68
CA MET A 95 1.30 4.33 -12.93
C MET A 95 0.74 5.44 -13.82
N ASP A 96 0.19 6.48 -13.18
CA ASP A 96 -0.31 7.68 -13.85
C ASP A 96 0.81 8.70 -14.10
N THR A 97 0.47 9.76 -14.83
CA THR A 97 1.35 10.91 -15.04
C THR A 97 1.65 11.62 -13.72
N LEU A 98 2.92 11.91 -13.49
CA LEU A 98 3.39 12.63 -12.32
C LEU A 98 3.48 14.12 -12.64
N TYR A 99 2.84 14.95 -11.82
CA TYR A 99 3.01 16.41 -11.88
C TYR A 99 3.63 16.92 -10.59
N ASP A 100 4.36 18.03 -10.71
CA ASP A 100 5.07 18.67 -9.62
C ASP A 100 4.13 19.00 -8.45
N VAL A 101 4.65 18.91 -7.23
CA VAL A 101 3.89 19.17 -6.02
C VAL A 101 3.50 20.65 -5.90
N LYS A 102 4.39 21.55 -6.34
CA LYS A 102 4.21 22.99 -6.23
C LYS A 102 3.46 23.56 -7.44
N ASP A 103 3.57 22.92 -8.60
CA ASP A 103 2.94 23.36 -9.84
C ASP A 103 2.43 22.19 -10.70
N SER A 104 1.11 21.97 -10.70
CA SER A 104 0.50 20.88 -11.45
C SER A 104 0.60 21.00 -12.97
N SER A 105 1.08 22.12 -13.51
CA SER A 105 1.34 22.28 -14.95
C SER A 105 2.69 21.68 -15.38
N ILE A 106 3.59 21.43 -14.42
CA ILE A 106 4.91 20.87 -14.66
C ILE A 106 4.84 19.35 -14.52
N GLU A 107 5.09 18.64 -15.61
CA GLU A 107 5.23 17.20 -15.60
C GLU A 107 6.61 16.78 -15.05
N CYS A 108 6.62 15.71 -14.26
CA CYS A 108 7.83 15.13 -13.71
C CYS A 108 8.28 13.94 -14.57
N SER A 109 9.58 13.89 -14.84
CA SER A 109 10.24 12.77 -15.51
C SER A 109 11.21 12.08 -14.56
N GLY A 110 11.71 10.90 -14.91
CA GLY A 110 12.60 10.15 -14.04
C GLY A 110 12.76 8.69 -14.43
N TYR A 111 13.51 7.99 -13.58
CA TYR A 111 13.75 6.56 -13.73
C TYR A 111 13.91 5.89 -12.36
N VAL A 112 13.76 4.57 -12.35
CA VAL A 112 14.06 3.73 -11.20
C VAL A 112 15.21 2.80 -11.57
N LYS A 113 16.28 2.86 -10.79
CA LYS A 113 17.38 1.91 -10.86
C LYS A 113 17.01 0.67 -10.05
N VAL A 114 17.10 -0.48 -10.69
CA VAL A 114 16.84 -1.78 -10.09
C VAL A 114 18.09 -2.61 -10.21
N ILE A 115 18.61 -3.10 -9.08
CA ILE A 115 19.80 -3.95 -9.06
C ILE A 115 19.58 -5.12 -8.10
N LYS A 116 20.02 -6.30 -8.52
CA LYS A 116 20.02 -7.50 -7.68
C LYS A 116 21.40 -7.70 -7.08
N ILE A 117 21.46 -7.75 -5.74
CA ILE A 117 22.69 -7.92 -4.96
C ILE A 117 22.41 -8.95 -3.87
N ASN A 118 23.20 -10.01 -3.81
CA ASN A 118 23.09 -11.12 -2.87
C ASN A 118 21.67 -11.71 -2.78
N LYS A 119 21.01 -11.91 -3.93
CA LYS A 119 19.61 -12.37 -4.04
C LYS A 119 18.54 -11.38 -3.58
N GLU A 120 18.92 -10.18 -3.17
CA GLU A 120 17.99 -9.11 -2.78
C GLU A 120 17.89 -8.07 -3.91
N THR A 121 16.68 -7.66 -4.27
CA THR A 121 16.46 -6.65 -5.31
C THR A 121 16.26 -5.28 -4.67
N LYS A 122 17.18 -4.36 -4.96
CA LYS A 122 17.11 -2.96 -4.52
C LYS A 122 16.49 -2.08 -5.59
N TYR A 123 15.72 -1.10 -5.14
CA TYR A 123 15.03 -0.12 -5.99
C TYR A 123 15.36 1.28 -5.50
N GLU A 124 15.89 2.11 -6.39
CA GLU A 124 16.23 3.52 -6.13
C GLU A 124 15.56 4.37 -7.20
N SER A 125 14.64 5.25 -6.81
CA SER A 125 13.96 6.17 -7.71
C SER A 125 14.70 7.50 -7.82
N TYR A 126 14.70 8.07 -9.02
CA TYR A 126 15.24 9.39 -9.29
C TYR A 126 14.27 10.15 -10.19
N MET A 127 13.84 11.32 -9.76
CA MET A 127 12.83 12.12 -10.42
C MET A 127 13.29 13.57 -10.57
N LYS A 128 12.82 14.21 -11.63
CA LYS A 128 13.01 15.64 -11.88
C LYS A 128 11.67 16.27 -12.26
N CYS A 129 11.33 17.38 -11.63
CA CYS A 129 10.14 18.17 -11.90
C CYS A 129 10.56 19.60 -12.21
N GLY A 130 10.76 19.91 -13.51
CA GLY A 130 11.22 21.23 -13.96
C GLY A 130 12.48 21.71 -13.21
N SER A 131 12.40 22.91 -12.62
CA SER A 131 13.41 23.48 -11.71
C SER A 131 13.05 23.36 -10.23
N ASN A 132 11.87 22.82 -9.90
CA ASN A 132 11.33 22.79 -8.54
C ASN A 132 11.90 21.65 -7.69
N TYR A 133 12.25 20.54 -8.34
CA TYR A 133 12.75 19.35 -7.68
C TYR A 133 13.65 18.52 -8.60
N THR A 134 14.70 17.95 -8.03
CA THR A 134 15.57 16.95 -8.66
C THR A 134 16.12 16.06 -7.54
N SER A 135 15.89 14.75 -7.64
CA SER A 135 16.42 13.78 -6.67
C SER A 135 17.94 13.81 -6.67
N GLU A 136 18.54 13.63 -5.50
CA GLU A 136 20.00 13.51 -5.38
C GLU A 136 20.51 12.28 -6.17
N GLY A 137 21.59 12.43 -6.93
CA GLY A 137 22.13 11.36 -7.78
C GLY A 137 21.39 11.15 -9.11
N TYR A 138 20.37 11.96 -9.41
CA TYR A 138 19.69 11.95 -10.70
C TYR A 138 20.69 12.20 -11.86
N THR A 139 20.62 11.35 -12.89
CA THR A 139 21.44 11.48 -14.10
C THR A 139 20.57 11.47 -15.34
N ALA A 140 20.60 12.57 -16.11
CA ALA A 140 19.72 12.77 -17.28
C ALA A 140 19.85 11.68 -18.36
N ARG A 141 21.02 11.02 -18.50
CA ARG A 141 21.22 9.95 -19.49
C ARG A 141 20.29 8.74 -19.30
N PHE A 142 19.78 8.54 -18.09
CA PHE A 142 18.89 7.42 -17.77
C PHE A 142 17.40 7.79 -17.96
N ASP A 143 17.09 9.08 -18.12
CA ASP A 143 15.73 9.65 -18.28
C ASP A 143 15.44 10.14 -19.72
N GLY A 144 16.35 9.91 -20.67
CA GLY A 144 16.17 10.32 -22.06
C GLY A 144 15.24 9.43 -22.86
#